data_AF-A0A2D9ML12-F1
#
_entry.id   AF-A0A2D9ML12-F1
#
_cell.length_a   1.000
_cell.length_b   1.000
_cell.length_c   1.000
_cell.angle_alpha   90.00
_cell.angle_beta   90.00
_cell.angle_gamma   90.00
#
_symmetry.space_group_name_H-M   'P 1'
#
loop_
_entity.id
_entity.type
_entity.pdbx_description
1 polymer ?
#
loop_
_entity_poly.entity_id
_entity_poly.type
_entity_poly.pdbx_seq_one_letter_code
_entity_poly.pdbx_strand_id
1 'polypeptide(L)'
;MDIGTISLVLLLGLMLLLAIGMPLGMASAILAVLVLVMKFEPMLLLDPTTFGDGLLTRKFGTGPLNILAQKIYGLLTDYVLISVPLFIFMAALLERSGIAKDMYASLNVWLSSARGGIAIVTSIMAVIMAAMSGIIGGEVVLLG
;
A
#
# COMPACT_ATOMS: atom_id res chain seq x y z
N MET A 1 28.07 13.66 -1.06
CA MET A 1 28.07 12.38 -1.81
C MET A 1 27.62 12.66 -3.23
N ASP A 2 28.37 12.20 -4.22
CA ASP A 2 27.96 12.29 -5.63
C ASP A 2 26.70 11.47 -5.90
N ILE A 3 25.88 11.92 -6.84
CA ILE A 3 24.66 11.21 -7.28
C ILE A 3 24.96 9.75 -7.70
N GLY A 4 26.16 9.50 -8.24
CA GLY A 4 26.62 8.14 -8.55
C GLY A 4 26.71 7.25 -7.31
N THR A 5 27.26 7.74 -6.20
CA THR A 5 27.41 6.97 -4.96
C THR A 5 26.06 6.67 -4.30
N ILE A 6 25.12 7.62 -4.33
CA ILE A 6 23.77 7.44 -3.79
C ILE A 6 23.02 6.37 -4.59
N SER A 7 23.07 6.43 -5.92
CA SER A 7 22.40 5.46 -6.79
C SER A 7 22.94 4.04 -6.60
N LEU A 8 24.25 3.88 -6.39
CA LEU A 8 24.90 2.59 -6.17
C LEU A 8 24.50 1.97 -4.83
N VAL A 9 24.47 2.79 -3.76
CA VAL A 9 23.97 2.37 -2.44
C VAL A 9 22.49 1.99 -2.50
N LEU A 10 21.67 2.76 -3.22
CA LEU A 10 20.24 2.50 -3.36
C LEU A 10 19.97 1.17 -4.07
N LEU A 11 20.70 0.91 -5.16
CA LEU A 11 20.56 -0.31 -5.95
C LEU A 11 21.02 -1.55 -5.18
N LEU A 12 22.17 -1.48 -4.52
CA LEU A 12 22.68 -2.58 -3.70
C LEU A 12 21.82 -2.81 -2.45
N GLY A 13 21.37 -1.74 -1.79
CA GLY A 13 20.48 -1.84 -0.63
C GLY A 13 19.13 -2.44 -0.99
N LEU A 14 18.56 -2.08 -2.15
CA LEU A 14 17.31 -2.67 -2.63
C LEU A 14 17.46 -4.16 -2.94
N MET A 15 18.54 -4.55 -3.63
CA MET A 15 18.82 -5.96 -3.89
C MET A 15 19.01 -6.77 -2.60
N LEU A 16 19.71 -6.21 -1.61
CA LEU A 16 19.95 -6.90 -0.34
C LEU A 16 18.66 -7.04 0.49
N LEU A 17 17.85 -6.00 0.56
CA LEU A 17 16.57 -6.03 1.27
C LEU A 17 15.57 -7.00 0.63
N LEU A 18 15.58 -7.10 -0.70
CA LEU A 18 14.80 -8.11 -1.43
C LEU A 18 15.34 -9.52 -1.19
N ALA A 19 16.65 -9.71 -1.10
CA ALA A 19 17.25 -10.99 -0.77
C ALA A 19 16.90 -11.48 0.65
N ILE A 20 16.67 -10.55 1.60
CA ILE A 20 16.16 -10.84 2.95
C ILE A 20 14.65 -11.19 2.94
N GLY A 21 13.97 -11.03 1.80
CA GLY A 21 12.55 -11.35 1.65
C GLY A 21 11.61 -10.28 2.21
N MET A 22 12.10 -9.05 2.42
CA MET A 22 11.23 -7.97 2.89
C MET A 22 10.25 -7.53 1.81
N PRO A 23 8.97 -7.27 2.16
CA PRO A 23 8.01 -6.64 1.25
C PRO A 23 8.57 -5.34 0.66
N LEU A 24 8.38 -5.14 -0.65
CA LEU A 24 8.87 -3.98 -1.42
C LEU A 24 8.50 -2.63 -0.77
N GLY A 25 7.33 -2.54 -0.12
CA GLY A 25 6.89 -1.34 0.60
C GLY A 25 7.78 -0.99 1.80
N MET A 26 8.14 -1.98 2.63
CA MET A 26 9.07 -1.75 3.75
C MET A 26 10.48 -1.49 3.26
N ALA A 27 10.94 -2.22 2.25
CA ALA A 27 12.26 -2.02 1.67
C ALA A 27 12.43 -0.59 1.12
N SER A 28 11.45 -0.10 0.37
CA SER A 28 11.48 1.26 -0.19
C SER A 28 11.41 2.36 0.88
N ALA A 29 10.65 2.16 1.96
CA ALA A 29 10.61 3.11 3.07
C ALA A 29 11.96 3.23 3.79
N ILE A 30 12.62 2.11 4.08
CA ILE A 30 13.94 2.09 4.73
C ILE A 30 14.98 2.76 3.82
N LEU A 31 14.99 2.42 2.54
CA LEU A 31 15.88 3.04 1.54
C LEU A 31 15.64 4.54 1.39
N ALA A 32 14.39 4.99 1.40
CA ALA A 32 14.06 6.41 1.31
C ALA A 32 14.63 7.21 2.49
N VAL A 33 14.54 6.67 3.71
CA VAL A 33 15.14 7.28 4.91
C VAL A 33 16.66 7.29 4.81
N LEU A 34 17.27 6.19 4.37
CA LEU A 34 18.72 6.06 4.20
C LEU A 34 19.27 7.09 3.19
N VAL A 35 18.58 7.28 2.06
CA VAL A 35 18.93 8.26 1.03
C VAL A 35 18.73 9.69 1.52
N LEU A 36 17.68 9.95 2.30
CA LEU A 36 17.44 11.25 2.89
C LEU A 36 18.60 11.65 3.81
N VAL A 37 19.06 10.73 4.66
CA VAL A 37 20.22 10.93 5.55
C VAL A 37 21.52 11.11 4.74
N MET A 38 21.79 10.23 3.78
CA MET A 38 23.00 10.29 2.95
C MET A 38 23.10 11.56 2.09
N LYS A 39 21.98 12.07 1.59
CA LYS A 39 21.96 13.22 0.68
C LYS A 39 22.02 14.56 1.39
N PHE A 40 21.39 14.67 2.56
CA PHE A 40 21.16 15.95 3.21
C PHE A 40 21.95 16.16 4.50
N GLU A 41 22.41 15.11 5.16
CA GLU A 41 23.26 15.20 6.36
C GLU A 41 24.35 14.10 6.37
N PRO A 42 25.30 14.12 5.41
CA PRO A 42 26.38 13.13 5.38
C PRO A 42 27.28 13.15 6.62
N MET A 43 27.23 14.23 7.42
CA MET A 43 28.01 14.40 8.65
C MET A 43 27.48 13.54 9.83
N LEU A 44 26.20 13.12 9.79
CA LEU A 44 25.60 12.20 10.78
C LEU A 44 26.10 10.75 10.63
N LEU A 45 26.70 10.39 9.49
CA LEU A 45 27.31 9.07 9.28
C LEU A 45 28.72 8.94 9.88
N LEU A 46 29.41 10.06 10.12
CA LEU A 46 30.78 10.09 10.66
C LEU A 46 30.83 10.43 12.15
N ASP A 47 29.92 11.29 12.64
CA ASP A 47 29.79 11.62 14.07
C ASP A 47 28.32 11.47 14.54
N PRO A 48 27.96 10.33 15.16
CA PRO A 48 26.60 10.06 15.65
C PRO A 48 26.15 11.02 16.77
N THR A 49 27.08 11.75 17.40
CA THR A 49 26.83 12.64 18.54
C THR A 49 26.37 14.04 18.14
N THR A 50 26.47 14.40 16.85
CA THR A 50 26.03 15.70 16.34
C THR A 50 24.55 15.65 15.90
N PHE A 51 23.70 15.10 16.77
CA PHE A 51 22.24 15.27 16.70
C PHE A 51 21.91 16.75 16.99
N GLY A 52 22.05 17.65 16.02
CA GLY A 52 21.66 19.05 16.26
C GLY A 52 22.08 20.12 15.27
N ASP A 53 23.06 19.87 14.38
CA ASP A 53 23.62 20.94 13.53
C ASP A 53 23.25 20.84 12.03
N GLY A 54 22.43 19.85 11.67
CA GLY A 54 22.06 19.62 10.28
C GLY A 54 20.69 20.22 9.87
N LEU A 55 20.51 20.35 8.55
CA LEU A 55 19.34 20.91 7.87
C LEU A 55 18.02 20.14 8.14
N LEU A 56 18.06 18.86 8.53
CA LEU A 56 16.89 18.06 8.92
C LEU A 56 16.51 18.29 10.38
N THR A 57 17.47 18.59 11.27
CA THR A 57 17.23 18.66 12.73
C THR A 57 16.86 20.07 13.24
N ARG A 58 17.41 21.14 12.67
CA ARG A 58 17.31 22.50 13.24
C ARG A 58 16.22 23.39 12.62
N LYS A 59 15.75 23.12 11.40
CA LYS A 59 14.67 23.87 10.74
C LYS A 59 13.59 22.96 10.16
N PHE A 60 12.69 22.51 11.03
CA PHE A 60 11.42 21.91 10.61
C PHE A 60 10.68 22.91 9.69
N GLY A 61 10.62 22.61 8.39
CA GLY A 61 9.90 23.40 7.39
C GLY A 61 10.72 23.97 6.23
N THR A 62 12.06 24.00 6.31
CA THR A 62 12.90 24.47 5.19
C THR A 62 13.89 23.37 4.77
N GLY A 63 13.80 22.91 3.52
CA GLY A 63 14.68 21.90 2.95
C GLY A 63 13.95 20.61 2.51
N PRO A 64 14.57 19.42 2.64
CA PRO A 64 14.09 18.15 2.06
C PRO A 64 12.74 17.67 2.59
N LEU A 65 12.48 17.95 3.86
CA LEU A 65 11.21 17.62 4.52
C LEU A 65 10.05 18.42 3.93
N ASN A 66 10.30 19.62 3.42
CA ASN A 66 9.28 20.41 2.72
C ASN A 66 8.91 19.76 1.38
N ILE A 67 9.90 19.28 0.62
CA ILE A 67 9.68 18.54 -0.63
C ILE A 67 8.90 17.25 -0.36
N LEU A 68 9.25 16.52 0.72
CA LEU A 68 8.51 15.34 1.14
C LEU A 68 7.07 15.68 1.52
N ALA A 69 6.86 16.73 2.31
CA ALA A 69 5.53 17.21 2.69
C ALA A 69 4.70 17.64 1.47
N GLN A 70 5.30 18.33 0.49
CA GLN A 70 4.65 18.68 -0.77
C GLN A 70 4.27 17.44 -1.58
N LYS A 71 5.13 16.41 -1.62
CA LYS A 71 4.83 15.17 -2.35
C LYS A 71 3.71 14.38 -1.67
N ILE A 72 3.74 14.29 -0.33
CA ILE A 72 2.66 13.66 0.46
C ILE A 72 1.36 14.43 0.27
N TYR A 73 1.40 15.76 0.37
CA TYR A 73 0.23 16.61 0.13
C TYR A 73 -0.32 16.41 -1.29
N GLY A 74 0.54 16.37 -2.30
CA GLY A 74 0.16 16.08 -3.68
C GLY A 74 -0.55 14.73 -3.85
N LEU A 75 -0.05 13.68 -3.19
CA LEU A 75 -0.70 12.36 -3.17
C LEU A 75 -2.06 12.42 -2.44
N LEU A 76 -2.15 13.15 -1.33
CA LEU A 76 -3.38 13.31 -0.56
C LEU A 76 -4.46 14.08 -1.34
N THR A 77 -4.06 15.03 -2.17
CA THR A 77 -4.96 15.77 -3.07
C THR A 77 -5.26 15.07 -4.38
N ASP A 78 -4.63 13.92 -4.64
CA ASP A 78 -4.84 13.17 -5.86
C ASP A 78 -6.26 12.59 -5.90
N TYR A 79 -6.95 12.78 -7.02
CA TYR A 79 -8.28 12.24 -7.27
C TYR A 79 -8.33 10.71 -7.15
N VAL A 80 -7.19 10.03 -7.32
CA VAL A 80 -7.10 8.58 -7.13
C VAL A 80 -7.49 8.17 -5.71
N LEU A 81 -7.19 8.97 -4.67
CA LEU A 81 -7.57 8.59 -3.30
C LEU A 81 -9.08 8.66 -3.04
N ILE A 82 -9.82 9.42 -3.85
CA ILE A 82 -11.30 9.45 -3.80
C ILE A 82 -11.89 8.10 -4.22
N SER A 83 -11.16 7.31 -5.02
CA SER A 83 -11.60 5.96 -5.40
C SER A 83 -11.75 5.03 -4.19
N VAL A 84 -10.90 5.17 -3.16
CA VAL A 84 -10.91 4.26 -2.00
C VAL A 84 -12.22 4.35 -1.20
N PRO A 85 -12.70 5.53 -0.77
CA PRO A 85 -14.02 5.66 -0.16
C PRO A 85 -15.17 5.22 -1.07
N LEU A 86 -15.09 5.50 -2.37
CA LEU A 86 -16.13 5.12 -3.33
C LEU A 86 -16.22 3.60 -3.51
N PHE A 87 -15.08 2.88 -3.50
CA PHE A 87 -15.05 1.42 -3.51
C PHE A 87 -15.65 0.82 -2.24
N ILE A 88 -15.32 1.38 -1.06
CA ILE A 88 -15.94 0.97 0.22
C ILE A 88 -17.45 1.24 0.20
N PHE A 89 -17.86 2.40 -0.33
CA PHE A 89 -19.26 2.76 -0.44
C PHE A 89 -20.04 1.81 -1.36
N MET A 90 -19.47 1.45 -2.51
CA MET A 90 -20.07 0.46 -3.42
C MET A 90 -20.21 -0.91 -2.76
N ALA A 91 -19.19 -1.37 -2.02
CA ALA A 91 -19.26 -2.62 -1.27
C ALA A 91 -20.41 -2.59 -0.24
N ALA A 92 -20.51 -1.50 0.54
CA ALA A 92 -21.58 -1.33 1.52
C ALA A 92 -22.98 -1.23 0.88
N LEU A 93 -23.09 -0.62 -0.31
CA LEU A 93 -24.33 -0.58 -1.06
C LEU A 93 -24.75 -1.96 -1.55
N LEU A 94 -23.83 -2.77 -2.08
CA LEU A 94 -24.10 -4.12 -2.54
C LEU A 94 -24.54 -5.04 -1.41
N GLU A 95 -23.93 -4.89 -0.23
CA GLU A 95 -24.31 -5.63 0.97
C GLU A 95 -25.69 -5.21 1.49
N ARG A 96 -25.95 -3.91 1.61
CA ARG A 96 -27.23 -3.38 2.12
C ARG A 96 -28.41 -3.55 1.15
N SER A 97 -28.16 -3.57 -0.16
CA SER A 97 -29.21 -3.76 -1.17
C SER A 97 -29.68 -5.22 -1.29
N GLY A 98 -29.00 -6.17 -0.66
CA GLY A 98 -29.36 -7.59 -0.73
C GLY A 98 -28.96 -8.27 -2.05
N ILE A 99 -28.38 -7.54 -3.01
CA ILE A 99 -27.95 -8.06 -4.31
C ILE A 99 -27.00 -9.25 -4.14
N ALA A 100 -26.11 -9.19 -3.14
CA ALA A 100 -25.19 -10.28 -2.86
C ALA A 100 -25.93 -11.59 -2.50
N LYS A 101 -27.00 -11.50 -1.71
CA LYS A 101 -27.79 -12.66 -1.28
C LYS A 101 -28.58 -13.27 -2.44
N ASP A 102 -29.18 -12.41 -3.27
CA ASP A 102 -29.96 -12.83 -4.43
C ASP A 102 -29.07 -13.47 -5.50
N MET A 103 -27.85 -12.94 -5.67
CA MET A 103 -26.85 -13.51 -6.58
C MET A 103 -26.38 -14.89 -6.09
N TYR A 104 -26.09 -15.05 -4.80
CA TYR A 104 -25.74 -16.34 -4.21
C TYR A 104 -26.86 -17.37 -4.40
N ALA A 105 -28.11 -17.00 -4.13
CA ALA A 105 -29.27 -17.88 -4.31
C ALA A 105 -29.43 -18.32 -5.77
N SER A 106 -29.26 -17.39 -6.71
CA SER A 106 -29.35 -17.67 -8.15
C SER A 106 -28.25 -18.63 -8.62
N LEU A 107 -27.01 -18.38 -8.20
CA LEU A 107 -25.86 -19.25 -8.49
C LEU A 107 -26.04 -20.63 -7.86
N ASN A 108 -26.54 -20.70 -6.62
CA ASN A 108 -26.79 -21.96 -5.93
C ASN A 108 -27.83 -22.79 -6.68
N VAL A 109 -28.94 -22.21 -7.16
CA VAL A 109 -29.94 -22.95 -7.95
C VAL A 109 -29.31 -23.55 -9.21
N TRP A 110 -28.48 -22.78 -9.93
CA TRP A 110 -27.84 -23.24 -11.16
C TRP A 110 -26.79 -24.34 -10.92
N LEU A 111 -25.99 -24.21 -9.86
CA LEU A 111 -24.83 -25.06 -9.59
C LEU A 111 -25.12 -26.18 -8.58
N SER A 112 -26.32 -26.20 -7.97
CA SER A 112 -26.73 -27.18 -6.94
C SER A 112 -26.70 -28.63 -7.40
N SER A 113 -26.85 -28.88 -8.70
CA SER A 113 -26.86 -30.24 -9.27
C SER A 113 -25.46 -30.87 -9.38
N ALA A 114 -24.40 -30.08 -9.27
CA ALA A 114 -23.02 -30.56 -9.33
C ALA A 114 -22.54 -31.06 -7.96
N ARG A 115 -21.80 -32.18 -7.94
CA ARG A 115 -21.09 -32.64 -6.74
C ARG A 115 -20.05 -31.59 -6.35
N GLY A 116 -20.22 -30.98 -5.17
CA GLY A 116 -19.41 -29.83 -4.73
C GLY A 116 -19.94 -28.46 -5.17
N GLY A 117 -21.18 -28.38 -5.67
CA GLY A 117 -21.79 -27.14 -6.18
C GLY A 117 -21.70 -25.95 -5.22
N ILE A 118 -21.88 -26.18 -3.91
CA ILE A 118 -21.77 -25.13 -2.89
C ILE A 118 -20.37 -24.50 -2.87
N ALA A 119 -19.30 -25.30 -2.99
CA ALA A 119 -17.93 -24.78 -3.01
C ALA A 119 -17.66 -23.93 -4.26
N ILE A 120 -18.19 -24.37 -5.40
CA ILE A 120 -18.09 -23.64 -6.68
C ILE A 120 -18.83 -22.30 -6.57
N VAL A 121 -20.04 -22.30 -6.04
CA VAL A 121 -20.86 -21.10 -5.83
C VAL A 121 -20.12 -20.10 -4.93
N THR A 122 -19.59 -20.55 -3.80
CA THR A 122 -18.86 -19.67 -2.87
C THR A 122 -17.62 -19.09 -3.52
N SER A 123 -16.84 -19.88 -4.28
CA SER A 123 -15.65 -19.36 -4.99
C SER A 123 -15.97 -18.37 -6.10
N ILE A 124 -17.04 -18.59 -6.86
CA ILE A 124 -17.47 -17.67 -7.93
C ILE A 124 -18.02 -16.38 -7.33
N MET A 125 -18.87 -16.52 -6.31
CA MET A 125 -19.43 -15.39 -5.58
C MET A 125 -18.32 -14.52 -5.00
N ALA A 126 -17.29 -15.16 -4.43
CA ALA A 126 -16.12 -14.50 -3.90
C ALA A 126 -15.42 -13.65 -4.96
N VAL A 127 -15.05 -14.26 -6.09
CA VAL A 127 -14.38 -13.55 -7.19
C VAL A 127 -15.21 -12.35 -7.70
N ILE A 128 -16.53 -12.49 -7.82
CA ILE A 128 -17.39 -11.40 -8.32
C ILE A 128 -17.47 -10.26 -7.29
N MET A 129 -17.63 -10.57 -6.01
CA MET A 129 -17.70 -9.57 -4.94
C MET A 129 -16.35 -8.86 -4.74
N ALA A 130 -15.23 -9.58 -4.79
CA ALA A 130 -13.89 -9.01 -4.82
C ALA A 130 -13.69 -8.07 -6.01
N ALA A 131 -14.12 -8.47 -7.21
CA ALA A 131 -13.97 -7.67 -8.43
C ALA A 131 -14.77 -6.36 -8.38
N MET A 132 -15.98 -6.39 -7.81
CA MET A 132 -16.83 -5.20 -7.67
C MET A 132 -16.39 -4.25 -6.55
N SER A 133 -15.92 -4.79 -5.43
CA SER A 133 -15.51 -3.99 -4.27
C SER A 133 -14.05 -3.52 -4.33
N GLY A 134 -13.20 -4.19 -5.11
CA GLY A 134 -11.77 -3.85 -5.23
C GLY A 134 -10.93 -4.10 -3.96
N ILE A 135 -11.51 -4.69 -2.91
CA ILE A 135 -10.86 -4.87 -1.60
C ILE A 135 -10.81 -6.36 -1.24
N ILE A 136 -9.61 -6.92 -1.24
CA ILE A 136 -9.35 -8.34 -0.92
C ILE A 136 -9.66 -8.66 0.56
N GLY A 137 -9.53 -7.67 1.46
CA GLY A 137 -9.61 -7.89 2.91
C GLY A 137 -11.01 -7.95 3.51
N GLY A 138 -12.03 -7.37 2.87
CA GLY A 138 -13.39 -7.32 3.44
C GLY A 138 -14.17 -8.62 3.28
N GLU A 139 -13.94 -9.32 2.18
CA GLU A 139 -14.76 -10.47 1.79
C GLU A 139 -14.45 -11.74 2.59
N VAL A 140 -13.20 -11.95 2.98
CA VAL A 140 -12.77 -13.08 3.83
C VAL A 140 -13.45 -13.03 5.21
N VAL A 141 -13.85 -11.84 5.69
CA VAL A 141 -14.56 -11.67 6.96
C VAL A 141 -16.07 -11.86 6.81
N LEU A 142 -16.63 -11.64 5.62
CA LEU A 142 -18.07 -11.76 5.37
C LEU A 142 -18.50 -13.19 5.00
N LEU A 143 -17.60 -13.98 4.42
CA LEU A 143 -17.87 -15.35 3.96
C LEU A 143 -17.19 -16.44 4.82
N GLY A 144 -16.42 -16.04 5.84
CA GLY A 144 -15.77 -16.90 6.82
C GLY A 144 -16.59 -17.07 8.10
#